data_AF-A0A0N0E230-F1
#
_entry.id   AF-A0A0N0E230-F1
#
_cell.length_a   1.000
_cell.length_b   1.000
_cell.length_c   1.000
_cell.angle_alpha   90.00
_cell.angle_beta   90.00
_cell.angle_gamma   90.00
#
_symmetry.space_group_name_H-M   'P 1'
#
loop_
_entity.id
_entity.type
_entity.pdbx_description
1 polymer ?
#
loop_
_entity_poly.entity_id
_entity_poly.type
_entity_poly.pdbx_seq_one_letter_code
_entity_poly.pdbx_strand_id
1 'polypeptide(L)'
;MSRSVSKRLTEHLSTHKGNQMKITQTDNSYRHTPQTAKEPQSTLEKNTTIKTESSSVSISGHALLIAHVYGGEPNPHFETVLDSTKCEKYYLTQADRDLLSRIYEFAQEQGASPRYVTALARDLAEYRQFQNGTMLHNLNCAENYDSEGHQLSYSFIEKDAATADRILKGDALKGSALDQDFIRYTTDPDHGAYHLCDFDFLEKVITRFSSTGDPDVKLPPQFQTYERKQGYIEHKSKEILNTTVLERMAKKQQAATAENSTTPSAEPGATTTETLKDVWHRALLQMMRKGGWQSSLATFLSGNRNG
;
A
#
# COMPACT_ATOMS: atom_id res chain seq x y z
N MET A 1 46.80 42.53 -25.95
CA MET A 1 46.76 43.42 -24.75
C MET A 1 45.31 43.44 -24.26
N SER A 2 44.97 43.24 -22.97
CA SER A 2 45.20 44.10 -21.78
C SER A 2 44.58 45.50 -21.92
N ARG A 3 43.81 46.08 -20.97
CA ARG A 3 43.31 45.71 -19.61
C ARG A 3 41.99 46.52 -19.38
N SER A 4 40.96 46.04 -18.67
CA SER A 4 40.74 46.04 -17.20
C SER A 4 41.04 47.35 -16.44
N VAL A 5 39.98 48.09 -16.06
CA VAL A 5 39.74 48.85 -14.79
C VAL A 5 38.20 49.07 -14.70
N SER A 6 37.39 48.86 -13.64
CA SER A 6 37.49 48.41 -12.23
C SER A 6 37.15 49.49 -11.18
N LYS A 7 36.31 49.09 -10.20
CA LYS A 7 35.78 49.77 -8.97
C LYS A 7 34.35 50.31 -9.04
N ARG A 8 33.58 50.38 -7.93
CA ARG A 8 33.41 49.50 -6.73
C ARG A 8 32.41 50.19 -5.76
N LEU A 9 31.34 49.49 -5.40
CA LEU A 9 30.59 49.54 -4.12
C LEU A 9 29.83 48.20 -4.11
N THR A 10 29.95 47.21 -3.21
CA THR A 10 30.21 47.14 -1.75
C THR A 10 29.19 47.97 -0.93
N GLU A 11 28.48 47.43 0.06
CA GLU A 11 28.46 46.05 0.61
C GLU A 11 27.19 45.78 1.43
N HIS A 12 26.75 44.51 1.53
CA HIS A 12 25.92 43.85 2.56
C HIS A 12 25.35 42.56 1.94
N LEU A 13 26.04 41.40 2.04
CA LEU A 13 25.95 40.44 3.15
C LEU A 13 24.50 39.88 3.32
N SER A 14 24.19 38.66 2.87
CA SER A 14 24.56 37.35 3.46
C SER A 14 23.83 37.13 4.80
N THR A 15 23.12 36.03 5.07
CA THR A 15 23.43 34.63 4.74
C THR A 15 22.19 33.75 4.46
N HIS A 16 22.31 32.77 3.57
CA HIS A 16 21.74 31.43 3.83
C HIS A 16 22.56 30.34 3.13
N LYS A 17 23.61 29.85 3.80
CA LYS A 17 24.35 28.65 3.39
C LYS A 17 23.85 27.47 4.19
N GLY A 18 23.36 26.44 3.50
CA GLY A 18 23.35 25.04 3.93
C GLY A 18 22.52 24.68 5.17
N ASN A 19 21.52 23.84 4.96
CA ASN A 19 21.22 22.77 5.90
C ASN A 19 21.05 21.47 5.10
N GLN A 20 22.12 20.68 4.94
CA GLN A 20 21.96 19.33 4.40
C GLN A 20 21.31 18.47 5.49
N MET A 21 20.13 17.94 5.21
CA MET A 21 19.43 17.07 6.16
C MET A 21 20.23 15.78 6.37
N LYS A 22 20.91 15.68 7.52
CA LYS A 22 21.63 14.48 7.92
C LYS A 22 20.63 13.41 8.37
N ILE A 23 20.06 12.70 7.42
CA ILE A 23 19.11 11.59 7.62
C ILE A 23 19.72 10.56 8.60
N THR A 24 18.89 9.98 9.46
CA THR A 24 19.26 8.87 10.34
C THR A 24 18.44 7.65 9.94
N GLN A 25 19.10 6.60 9.47
CA GLN A 25 18.47 5.35 9.06
C GLN A 25 18.19 4.46 10.28
N THR A 26 16.96 3.99 10.43
CA THR A 26 16.55 3.02 11.47
C THR A 26 16.21 1.68 10.82
N ASP A 27 17.08 0.69 11.00
CA ASP A 27 16.96 -0.66 10.40
C ASP A 27 16.12 -1.60 11.28
N ASN A 28 14.82 -1.72 10.97
CA ASN A 28 13.86 -2.55 11.69
C ASN A 28 13.74 -3.96 11.04
N SER A 29 14.78 -4.78 11.17
CA SER A 29 14.78 -6.15 10.67
C SER A 29 13.94 -7.12 11.54
N TYR A 30 12.69 -7.35 11.14
CA TYR A 30 11.79 -8.32 11.79
C TYR A 30 12.21 -9.78 11.51
N ARG A 31 13.07 -10.32 12.38
CA ARG A 31 13.59 -11.70 12.32
C ARG A 31 12.54 -12.72 12.82
N HIS A 32 11.83 -13.38 11.91
CA HIS A 32 11.04 -14.57 12.26
C HIS A 32 11.94 -15.78 12.59
N THR A 33 11.73 -16.39 13.75
CA THR A 33 12.31 -17.69 14.13
C THR A 33 11.41 -18.84 13.65
N PRO A 34 11.93 -19.84 12.89
CA PRO A 34 11.16 -21.04 12.57
C PRO A 34 10.83 -21.84 13.82
N GLN A 35 9.56 -22.23 13.99
CA GLN A 35 9.11 -23.07 15.10
C GLN A 35 9.13 -24.55 14.68
N THR A 36 9.82 -25.38 15.45
CA THR A 36 10.13 -26.77 15.07
C THR A 36 8.90 -27.68 15.07
N ALA A 37 8.45 -28.11 13.88
CA ALA A 37 7.53 -29.23 13.73
C ALA A 37 8.29 -30.58 13.84
N LYS A 38 7.63 -31.61 14.38
CA LYS A 38 8.23 -32.95 14.61
C LYS A 38 7.89 -33.91 13.48
N GLU A 39 8.84 -34.76 13.09
CA GLU A 39 8.60 -35.91 12.21
C GLU A 39 7.66 -36.95 12.83
N PRO A 40 6.72 -37.51 12.04
CA PRO A 40 6.23 -38.88 12.20
C PRO A 40 7.15 -39.85 11.45
N GLN A 41 7.48 -40.99 12.06
CA GLN A 41 8.40 -41.97 11.47
C GLN A 41 7.78 -42.76 10.31
N SER A 42 8.63 -43.14 9.35
CA SER A 42 8.28 -44.05 8.25
C SER A 42 8.25 -45.52 8.72
N THR A 43 7.27 -46.28 8.24
CA THR A 43 7.28 -47.74 8.20
C THR A 43 7.13 -48.23 6.75
N LEU A 44 7.85 -49.29 6.41
CA LEU A 44 8.10 -49.71 5.03
C LEU A 44 7.34 -51.02 4.70
N GLU A 45 6.36 -50.95 3.80
CA GLU A 45 5.84 -52.12 3.09
C GLU A 45 5.83 -51.90 1.56
N LYS A 46 5.58 -52.97 0.79
CA LYS A 46 6.25 -53.19 -0.50
C LYS A 46 5.31 -53.63 -1.64
N ASN A 47 5.64 -53.22 -2.86
CA ASN A 47 4.94 -53.48 -4.14
C ASN A 47 3.57 -52.76 -4.23
N THR A 48 3.19 -52.09 -5.32
CA THR A 48 3.33 -52.53 -6.73
C THR A 48 3.43 -51.33 -7.67
N THR A 49 4.22 -51.43 -8.74
CA THR A 49 4.36 -50.38 -9.77
C THR A 49 3.12 -50.28 -10.64
N ILE A 50 2.14 -49.48 -10.22
CA ILE A 50 1.11 -48.94 -11.12
C ILE A 50 1.70 -47.71 -11.80
N LYS A 51 1.62 -47.65 -13.13
CA LYS A 51 1.92 -46.42 -13.89
C LYS A 51 0.77 -45.45 -13.69
N THR A 52 0.74 -44.77 -12.54
CA THR A 52 -0.19 -43.66 -12.29
C THR A 52 0.17 -42.53 -13.23
N GLU A 53 -0.52 -42.45 -14.36
CA GLU A 53 -0.59 -41.22 -15.14
C GLU A 53 -1.30 -40.19 -14.27
N SER A 54 -0.51 -39.34 -13.61
CA SER A 54 -1.01 -38.28 -12.75
C SER A 54 -1.72 -37.25 -13.63
N SER A 55 -3.03 -37.44 -13.82
CA SER A 55 -3.93 -36.44 -14.38
C SER A 55 -3.92 -35.23 -13.46
N SER A 56 -3.01 -34.29 -13.73
CA SER A 56 -2.92 -33.02 -13.04
C SER A 56 -4.18 -32.21 -13.35
N VAL A 57 -5.18 -32.32 -12.48
CA VAL A 57 -6.41 -31.53 -12.54
C VAL A 57 -6.02 -30.07 -12.29
N SER A 58 -5.80 -29.33 -13.36
CA SER A 58 -5.63 -27.88 -13.31
C SER A 58 -6.91 -27.27 -12.75
N ILE A 59 -6.75 -26.49 -11.68
CA ILE A 59 -7.84 -25.70 -11.10
C ILE A 59 -7.96 -24.43 -11.94
N SER A 60 -9.14 -24.15 -12.51
CA SER A 60 -9.30 -22.96 -13.36
C SER A 60 -9.00 -21.67 -12.59
N GLY A 61 -8.59 -20.64 -13.32
CA GLY A 61 -8.22 -19.34 -12.75
C GLY A 61 -9.37 -18.68 -12.02
N HIS A 62 -10.61 -18.89 -12.49
CA HIS A 62 -11.82 -18.49 -11.78
C HIS A 62 -11.99 -19.24 -10.46
N ALA A 63 -11.76 -20.56 -10.42
CA ALA A 63 -11.84 -21.33 -9.17
C ALA A 63 -10.74 -20.92 -8.18
N LEU A 64 -9.53 -20.59 -8.66
CA LEU A 64 -8.47 -19.99 -7.84
C LEU A 64 -8.86 -18.60 -7.31
N LEU A 65 -9.45 -17.73 -8.13
CA LEU A 65 -9.95 -16.41 -7.73
C LEU A 65 -11.01 -16.53 -6.62
N ILE A 66 -12.00 -17.41 -6.79
CA ILE A 66 -13.04 -17.67 -5.80
C ILE A 66 -12.44 -18.21 -4.50
N ALA A 67 -11.49 -19.14 -4.56
CA ALA A 67 -10.82 -19.69 -3.38
C ALA A 67 -9.96 -18.67 -2.63
N HIS A 68 -9.11 -17.91 -3.35
CA HIS A 68 -8.07 -17.08 -2.74
C HIS A 68 -8.46 -15.63 -2.46
N VAL A 69 -9.40 -15.06 -3.21
CA VAL A 69 -9.90 -13.68 -2.97
C VAL A 69 -11.24 -13.71 -2.25
N TYR A 70 -12.17 -14.54 -2.72
CA TYR A 70 -13.54 -14.55 -2.18
C TYR A 70 -13.75 -15.50 -1.00
N GLY A 71 -12.86 -16.46 -0.77
CA GLY A 71 -12.93 -17.41 0.35
C GLY A 71 -13.93 -18.55 0.12
N GLY A 72 -14.21 -18.88 -1.15
CA GLY A 72 -15.16 -19.94 -1.53
C GLY A 72 -16.58 -19.46 -1.84
N GLU A 73 -16.90 -18.18 -1.67
CA GLU A 73 -18.18 -17.56 -2.07
C GLU A 73 -18.32 -17.61 -3.61
N PRO A 74 -19.21 -18.44 -4.19
CA PRO A 74 -19.12 -18.82 -5.61
C PRO A 74 -19.71 -17.78 -6.58
N ASN A 75 -20.61 -16.92 -6.10
CA ASN A 75 -21.24 -15.83 -6.84
C ASN A 75 -21.07 -14.54 -6.03
N PRO A 76 -19.85 -14.00 -5.93
CA PRO A 76 -19.59 -12.83 -5.10
C PRO A 76 -20.31 -11.60 -5.64
N HIS A 77 -20.91 -10.83 -4.75
CA HIS A 77 -21.61 -9.61 -5.10
C HIS A 77 -20.64 -8.50 -5.57
N PHE A 78 -21.18 -7.51 -6.28
CA PHE A 78 -20.42 -6.36 -6.78
C PHE A 78 -20.93 -5.06 -6.15
N GLU A 79 -20.00 -4.29 -5.61
CA GLU A 79 -20.27 -3.03 -4.93
C GLU A 79 -19.77 -1.83 -5.76
N THR A 80 -20.61 -0.81 -5.87
CA THR A 80 -20.36 0.42 -6.68
C THR A 80 -20.49 1.70 -5.87
N VAL A 81 -20.96 1.62 -4.62
CA VAL A 81 -21.11 2.74 -3.69
C VAL A 81 -20.14 2.52 -2.54
N LEU A 82 -19.29 3.51 -2.25
CA LEU A 82 -18.31 3.40 -1.16
C LEU A 82 -19.01 3.18 0.18
N ASP A 83 -18.79 1.99 0.73
CA ASP A 83 -19.07 1.58 2.10
C ASP A 83 -17.78 0.98 2.68
N SER A 84 -17.19 1.67 3.65
CA SER A 84 -15.94 1.26 4.32
C SER A 84 -16.14 0.15 5.37
N THR A 85 -17.38 -0.29 5.60
CA THR A 85 -17.69 -1.48 6.42
C THR A 85 -17.67 -2.78 5.61
N LYS A 86 -17.73 -2.68 4.27
CA LYS A 86 -17.62 -3.82 3.35
C LYS A 86 -16.16 -4.12 3.01
N CYS A 87 -15.86 -5.40 2.82
CA CYS A 87 -14.56 -5.89 2.37
C CYS A 87 -14.26 -5.41 0.94
N GLU A 88 -13.04 -4.94 0.73
CA GLU A 88 -12.51 -4.37 -0.50
C GLU A 88 -12.77 -5.27 -1.73
N LYS A 89 -12.69 -6.60 -1.56
CA LYS A 89 -12.81 -7.58 -2.64
C LYS A 89 -14.10 -7.45 -3.48
N TYR A 90 -15.18 -6.93 -2.91
CA TYR A 90 -16.46 -6.78 -3.60
C TYR A 90 -16.50 -5.61 -4.59
N TYR A 91 -15.52 -4.70 -4.55
CA TYR A 91 -15.40 -3.56 -5.47
C TYR A 91 -14.61 -3.89 -6.75
N LEU A 92 -14.04 -5.10 -6.87
CA LEU A 92 -13.48 -5.59 -8.12
C LEU A 92 -14.58 -5.64 -9.19
N THR A 93 -14.34 -4.98 -10.33
CA THR A 93 -15.28 -5.04 -11.47
C THR A 93 -15.27 -6.42 -12.12
N GLN A 94 -16.22 -6.68 -13.04
CA GLN A 94 -16.18 -7.93 -13.78
C GLN A 94 -14.93 -8.05 -14.66
N ALA A 95 -14.47 -6.95 -15.29
CA ALA A 95 -13.24 -6.94 -16.06
C ALA A 95 -12.00 -7.24 -15.19
N ASP A 96 -11.96 -6.70 -13.96
CA ASP A 96 -10.90 -7.01 -12.99
C ASP A 96 -10.94 -8.51 -12.61
N ARG A 97 -12.13 -9.09 -12.36
CA ARG A 97 -12.31 -10.53 -12.07
C ARG A 97 -11.87 -11.42 -13.25
N ASP A 98 -12.27 -11.07 -14.47
CA ASP A 98 -11.95 -11.84 -15.69
C ASP A 98 -10.46 -11.76 -16.04
N LEU A 99 -9.77 -10.66 -15.68
CA LEU A 99 -8.33 -10.53 -15.79
C LEU A 99 -7.59 -11.27 -14.67
N LEU A 100 -7.98 -11.08 -13.41
CA LEU A 100 -7.37 -11.78 -12.26
C LEU A 100 -7.47 -13.30 -12.39
N SER A 101 -8.57 -13.82 -12.94
CA SER A 101 -8.72 -15.25 -13.27
C SER A 101 -7.60 -15.72 -14.21
N ARG A 102 -7.35 -15.00 -15.32
CA ARG A 102 -6.28 -15.33 -16.27
C ARG A 102 -4.87 -15.15 -15.66
N ILE A 103 -4.70 -14.21 -14.74
CA ILE A 103 -3.44 -14.05 -13.98
C ILE A 103 -3.23 -15.22 -13.01
N TYR A 104 -4.28 -15.78 -12.40
CA TYR A 104 -4.20 -17.02 -11.61
C TYR A 104 -3.83 -18.24 -12.47
N GLU A 105 -4.36 -18.35 -13.69
CA GLU A 105 -3.94 -19.37 -14.67
C GLU A 105 -2.46 -19.23 -15.03
N PHE A 106 -2.01 -18.04 -15.43
CA PHE A 106 -0.60 -17.78 -15.71
C PHE A 106 0.33 -18.07 -14.52
N ALA A 107 -0.08 -17.71 -13.30
CA ALA A 107 0.68 -18.03 -12.11
C ALA A 107 0.78 -19.55 -11.89
N GLN A 108 -0.32 -20.29 -12.05
CA GLN A 108 -0.34 -21.76 -11.95
C GLN A 108 0.53 -22.42 -13.03
N GLU A 109 0.40 -22.00 -14.29
CA GLU A 109 1.20 -22.50 -15.43
C GLU A 109 2.71 -22.36 -15.21
N GLN A 110 3.14 -21.29 -14.53
CA GLN A 110 4.54 -21.02 -14.23
C GLN A 110 4.98 -21.56 -12.84
N GLY A 111 4.09 -22.24 -12.10
CA GLY A 111 4.36 -22.75 -10.76
C GLY A 111 4.53 -21.68 -9.68
N ALA A 112 4.07 -20.45 -9.92
CA ALA A 112 4.16 -19.34 -8.97
C ALA A 112 3.07 -19.43 -7.88
N SER A 113 3.37 -18.87 -6.70
CA SER A 113 2.46 -18.88 -5.57
C SER A 113 1.21 -18.03 -5.86
N PRO A 114 -0.02 -18.54 -5.71
CA PRO A 114 -1.25 -17.79 -5.97
C PRO A 114 -1.38 -16.53 -5.10
N ARG A 115 -0.64 -16.45 -3.98
CA ARG A 115 -0.62 -15.28 -3.08
C ARG A 115 -0.10 -14.00 -3.74
N TYR A 116 0.77 -14.09 -4.75
CA TYR A 116 1.19 -12.91 -5.53
C TYR A 116 0.00 -12.30 -6.29
N VAL A 117 -0.87 -13.14 -6.86
CA VAL A 117 -2.11 -12.70 -7.51
C VAL A 117 -3.12 -12.19 -6.48
N THR A 118 -3.21 -12.82 -5.29
CA THR A 118 -4.08 -12.35 -4.20
C THR A 118 -3.67 -10.96 -3.70
N ALA A 119 -2.36 -10.68 -3.63
CA ALA A 119 -1.86 -9.37 -3.23
C ALA A 119 -2.22 -8.29 -4.26
N LEU A 120 -1.96 -8.55 -5.55
CA LEU A 120 -2.39 -7.69 -6.67
C LEU A 120 -3.92 -7.47 -6.69
N ALA A 121 -4.70 -8.52 -6.47
CA ALA A 121 -6.15 -8.44 -6.39
C ALA A 121 -6.62 -7.55 -5.23
N ARG A 122 -5.90 -7.53 -4.12
CA ARG A 122 -6.25 -6.73 -2.94
C ARG A 122 -5.94 -5.24 -3.13
N ASP A 123 -4.78 -4.92 -3.68
CA ASP A 123 -4.41 -3.52 -3.98
C ASP A 123 -5.36 -2.92 -5.04
N LEU A 124 -5.72 -3.70 -6.07
CA LEU A 124 -6.71 -3.32 -7.07
C LEU A 124 -8.12 -3.15 -6.47
N ALA A 125 -8.49 -4.03 -5.54
CA ALA A 125 -9.78 -3.96 -4.84
C ALA A 125 -9.92 -2.71 -3.96
N GLU A 126 -8.86 -2.36 -3.20
CA GLU A 126 -8.83 -1.12 -2.40
C GLU A 126 -8.87 0.13 -3.29
N TYR A 127 -8.09 0.14 -4.37
CA TYR A 127 -8.13 1.20 -5.39
C TYR A 127 -9.55 1.41 -5.94
N ARG A 128 -10.27 0.34 -6.30
CA ARG A 128 -11.67 0.41 -6.75
C ARG A 128 -12.60 0.94 -5.66
N GLN A 129 -12.49 0.44 -4.43
CA GLN A 129 -13.33 0.85 -3.29
C GLN A 129 -13.27 2.36 -3.06
N PHE A 130 -12.07 2.94 -3.05
CA PHE A 130 -11.86 4.37 -2.82
C PHE A 130 -11.92 5.22 -4.11
N GLN A 131 -12.90 4.93 -4.97
CA GLN A 131 -13.20 5.65 -6.22
C GLN A 131 -11.99 5.76 -7.16
N ASN A 132 -11.40 4.62 -7.55
CA ASN A 132 -10.18 4.56 -8.37
C ASN A 132 -9.04 5.40 -7.74
N GLY A 133 -8.81 5.18 -6.44
CA GLY A 133 -7.80 5.88 -5.64
C GLY A 133 -8.07 7.36 -5.33
N THR A 134 -9.07 8.01 -5.93
CA THR A 134 -9.31 9.47 -5.77
C THR A 134 -9.76 9.87 -4.36
N MET A 135 -10.22 8.93 -3.54
CA MET A 135 -10.52 9.16 -2.12
C MET A 135 -9.41 8.72 -1.15
N LEU A 136 -8.27 8.19 -1.66
CA LEU A 136 -7.12 7.86 -0.83
C LEU A 136 -6.20 9.09 -0.64
N HIS A 137 -5.58 9.15 0.54
CA HIS A 137 -4.74 10.28 0.94
C HIS A 137 -3.35 10.19 0.31
N ASN A 138 -2.84 11.31 -0.21
CA ASN A 138 -1.44 11.42 -0.64
C ASN A 138 -0.53 11.38 0.60
N LEU A 139 0.27 10.31 0.71
CA LEU A 139 1.14 9.97 1.84
C LEU A 139 2.31 10.94 2.01
N ASN A 140 2.67 11.68 0.97
CA ASN A 140 3.74 12.67 0.93
C ASN A 140 3.25 14.12 1.03
N CYS A 141 1.97 14.33 1.36
CA CYS A 141 1.43 15.68 1.48
C CYS A 141 2.06 16.45 2.65
N ALA A 142 2.11 17.77 2.54
CA ALA A 142 2.68 18.65 3.56
C ALA A 142 1.91 18.67 4.90
N GLU A 143 0.74 18.02 4.98
CA GLU A 143 -0.06 17.91 6.22
C GLU A 143 0.03 16.50 6.87
N ASN A 144 0.92 15.59 6.41
CA ASN A 144 1.12 14.27 7.02
C ASN A 144 2.16 14.29 8.17
N TYR A 145 1.73 13.92 9.39
CA TYR A 145 2.52 13.99 10.61
C TYR A 145 2.27 12.79 11.54
N ASP A 146 3.28 12.41 12.33
CA ASP A 146 3.12 11.44 13.41
C ASP A 146 2.52 12.05 14.69
N SER A 147 2.28 11.20 15.69
CA SER A 147 1.71 11.59 16.99
C SER A 147 2.64 12.43 17.87
N GLU A 148 3.92 12.55 17.51
CA GLU A 148 4.91 13.41 18.15
C GLU A 148 5.02 14.78 17.44
N GLY A 149 4.41 14.92 16.25
CA GLY A 149 4.38 16.13 15.43
C GLY A 149 5.52 16.24 14.41
N HIS A 150 6.24 15.16 14.13
CA HIS A 150 7.23 15.11 13.05
C HIS A 150 6.53 14.84 11.70
N GLN A 151 6.99 15.50 10.64
CA GLN A 151 6.44 15.28 9.29
C GLN A 151 6.90 13.91 8.78
N LEU A 152 5.96 13.18 8.19
CA LEU A 152 6.21 11.89 7.55
C LEU A 152 6.26 12.05 6.03
N SER A 153 7.09 11.23 5.39
CA SER A 153 7.13 11.06 3.94
C SER A 153 7.69 9.67 3.60
N TYR A 154 7.41 9.19 2.40
CA TYR A 154 7.59 7.81 1.98
C TYR A 154 8.26 7.79 0.60
N SER A 155 9.24 6.91 0.45
CA SER A 155 9.80 6.55 -0.85
C SER A 155 9.81 5.04 -1.00
N PHE A 156 9.78 4.52 -2.23
CA PHE A 156 10.12 3.12 -2.44
C PHE A 156 11.58 2.84 -2.05
N ILE A 157 11.90 1.57 -1.78
CA ILE A 157 13.29 1.09 -1.73
C ILE A 157 13.91 1.17 -3.14
N GLU A 158 15.23 1.25 -3.24
CA GLU A 158 15.95 1.43 -4.53
C GLU A 158 15.52 0.42 -5.62
N LYS A 159 15.35 -0.86 -5.25
CA LYS A 159 14.86 -1.91 -6.16
C LYS A 159 13.49 -1.56 -6.73
N ASP A 160 12.53 -1.25 -5.86
CA ASP A 160 11.13 -1.11 -6.26
C ASP A 160 10.89 0.25 -6.92
N ALA A 161 11.62 1.30 -6.54
CA ALA A 161 11.75 2.53 -7.32
C ALA A 161 12.24 2.26 -8.74
N ALA A 162 13.27 1.42 -8.90
CA ALA A 162 13.80 1.04 -10.21
C ALA A 162 12.86 0.12 -11.01
N THR A 163 12.00 -0.68 -10.37
CA THR A 163 10.97 -1.47 -11.06
C THR A 163 9.75 -0.62 -11.43
N ALA A 164 9.30 0.30 -10.58
CA ALA A 164 8.30 1.30 -10.91
C ALA A 164 8.72 2.15 -12.13
N ASP A 165 9.97 2.63 -12.15
CA ASP A 165 10.52 3.41 -13.28
C ASP A 165 10.51 2.62 -14.61
N ARG A 166 10.84 1.32 -14.58
CA ARG A 166 10.75 0.45 -15.76
C ARG A 166 9.31 0.22 -16.20
N ILE A 167 8.39 -0.01 -15.27
CA ILE A 167 6.95 -0.17 -15.56
C ILE A 167 6.40 1.11 -16.23
N LEU A 168 6.67 2.27 -15.66
CA LEU A 168 6.14 3.56 -16.10
C LEU A 168 6.70 4.01 -17.46
N LYS A 169 7.94 3.64 -17.79
CA LYS A 169 8.61 3.92 -19.07
C LYS A 169 8.41 2.84 -20.14
N GLY A 170 8.04 1.63 -19.74
CA GLY A 170 7.94 0.47 -20.63
C GLY A 170 6.76 0.54 -21.60
N ASP A 171 6.96 0.14 -22.85
CA ASP A 171 5.90 0.12 -23.86
C ASP A 171 4.73 -0.80 -23.51
N ALA A 172 4.97 -1.83 -22.69
CA ALA A 172 3.94 -2.75 -22.20
C ALA A 172 2.82 -2.05 -21.41
N LEU A 173 3.10 -0.93 -20.73
CA LEU A 173 2.07 -0.18 -20.00
C LEU A 173 0.99 0.36 -20.96
N LYS A 174 1.39 0.86 -22.13
CA LYS A 174 0.50 1.50 -23.12
C LYS A 174 -0.60 0.56 -23.64
N GLY A 175 -0.27 -0.74 -23.76
CA GLY A 175 -1.16 -1.79 -24.24
C GLY A 175 -1.73 -2.71 -23.16
N SER A 176 -1.52 -2.40 -21.87
CA SER A 176 -1.87 -3.31 -20.78
C SER A 176 -3.38 -3.51 -20.62
N ALA A 177 -3.78 -4.74 -20.31
CA ALA A 177 -5.14 -5.07 -19.91
C ALA A 177 -5.41 -4.75 -18.43
N LEU A 178 -4.37 -4.61 -17.60
CA LEU A 178 -4.51 -3.98 -16.29
C LEU A 178 -4.78 -2.48 -16.48
N ASP A 179 -5.60 -1.93 -15.59
CA ASP A 179 -5.95 -0.51 -15.57
C ASP A 179 -4.67 0.36 -15.44
N GLN A 180 -4.44 1.24 -16.41
CA GLN A 180 -3.20 2.01 -16.50
C GLN A 180 -3.11 3.09 -15.42
N ASP A 181 -4.25 3.58 -14.91
CA ASP A 181 -4.28 4.57 -13.83
C ASP A 181 -4.12 3.88 -12.47
N PHE A 182 -4.61 2.63 -12.32
CA PHE A 182 -4.23 1.77 -11.18
C PHE A 182 -2.72 1.51 -11.16
N ILE A 183 -2.11 1.16 -12.30
CA ILE A 183 -0.66 0.91 -12.37
C ILE A 183 0.10 2.18 -11.96
N ARG A 184 -0.31 3.36 -12.44
CA ARG A 184 0.29 4.64 -12.03
C ARG A 184 0.12 4.89 -10.54
N TYR A 185 -1.10 4.74 -10.02
CA TYR A 185 -1.42 4.90 -8.60
C TYR A 185 -0.54 4.01 -7.70
N THR A 186 -0.43 2.72 -8.00
CA THR A 186 0.33 1.77 -7.16
C THR A 186 1.85 1.94 -7.31
N THR A 187 2.33 2.43 -8.46
CA THR A 187 3.76 2.69 -8.72
C THR A 187 4.21 4.14 -8.45
N ASP A 188 3.37 4.95 -7.79
CA ASP A 188 3.69 6.28 -7.28
C ASP A 188 3.94 6.21 -5.75
N PRO A 189 5.10 6.65 -5.22
CA PRO A 189 5.36 6.60 -3.77
C PRO A 189 4.42 7.49 -2.96
N ASP A 190 3.78 8.50 -3.55
CA ASP A 190 2.79 9.34 -2.88
C ASP A 190 1.49 8.59 -2.54
N HIS A 191 1.25 7.44 -3.18
CA HIS A 191 -0.05 6.75 -3.17
C HIS A 191 0.06 5.24 -2.89
N GLY A 192 1.06 4.59 -3.48
CA GLY A 192 1.30 3.15 -3.43
C GLY A 192 2.37 2.69 -2.43
N ALA A 193 2.88 3.54 -1.53
CA ALA A 193 3.96 3.14 -0.60
C ALA A 193 3.63 1.88 0.22
N TYR A 194 2.36 1.68 0.60
CA TYR A 194 1.89 0.55 1.41
C TYR A 194 1.41 -0.68 0.60
N HIS A 195 1.70 -0.75 -0.71
CA HIS A 195 1.28 -1.85 -1.58
C HIS A 195 1.59 -3.25 -1.03
N LEU A 196 0.82 -4.24 -1.49
CA LEU A 196 1.02 -5.65 -1.19
C LEU A 196 1.58 -6.41 -2.39
N CYS A 197 1.34 -5.95 -3.61
CA CYS A 197 1.83 -6.56 -4.84
C CYS A 197 3.35 -6.40 -4.98
N ASP A 198 4.07 -7.49 -5.25
CA ASP A 198 5.49 -7.43 -5.60
C ASP A 198 5.65 -6.74 -6.97
N PHE A 199 6.45 -5.68 -7.03
CA PHE A 199 6.60 -4.89 -8.26
C PHE A 199 7.28 -5.65 -9.40
N ASP A 200 8.17 -6.62 -9.13
CA ASP A 200 8.74 -7.46 -10.20
C ASP A 200 7.67 -8.42 -10.74
N PHE A 201 6.77 -8.92 -9.88
CA PHE A 201 5.60 -9.71 -10.30
C PHE A 201 4.64 -8.86 -11.15
N LEU A 202 4.34 -7.63 -10.70
CA LEU A 202 3.52 -6.67 -11.43
C LEU A 202 4.10 -6.37 -12.82
N GLU A 203 5.42 -6.16 -12.93
CA GLU A 203 6.10 -5.99 -14.22
C GLU A 203 5.89 -7.19 -15.17
N LYS A 204 5.92 -8.43 -14.67
CA LYS A 204 5.68 -9.62 -15.50
C LYS A 204 4.21 -9.77 -15.87
N VAL A 205 3.28 -9.43 -14.98
CA VAL A 205 1.84 -9.42 -15.28
C VAL A 205 1.51 -8.37 -16.35
N ILE A 206 2.02 -7.13 -16.21
CA ILE A 206 1.83 -6.06 -17.20
C ILE A 206 2.39 -6.50 -18.56
N THR A 207 3.55 -7.16 -18.59
CA THR A 207 4.14 -7.71 -19.82
C THR A 207 3.29 -8.84 -20.43
N ARG A 208 2.90 -9.88 -19.65
CA ARG A 208 2.12 -11.05 -20.11
C ARG A 208 0.74 -10.69 -20.63
N PHE A 209 0.12 -9.62 -20.09
CA PHE A 209 -1.24 -9.21 -20.41
C PHE A 209 -1.30 -7.83 -21.10
N SER A 210 -0.30 -7.52 -21.93
CA SER A 210 -0.29 -6.32 -22.77
C SER A 210 -0.25 -6.65 -24.26
N SER A 211 -0.97 -5.87 -25.08
CA SER A 211 -0.90 -5.93 -26.53
C SER A 211 0.43 -5.45 -27.13
N THR A 212 1.28 -4.82 -26.31
CA THR A 212 2.65 -4.38 -26.66
C THR A 212 3.72 -5.08 -25.81
N GLY A 213 3.34 -6.06 -24.98
CA GLY A 213 4.25 -6.85 -24.15
C GLY A 213 4.72 -8.15 -24.81
N ASP A 214 5.61 -8.86 -24.11
CA ASP A 214 6.01 -10.23 -24.46
C ASP A 214 4.97 -11.22 -23.90
N PRO A 215 4.17 -11.90 -24.76
CA PRO A 215 3.18 -12.87 -24.31
C PRO A 215 3.82 -14.15 -23.74
N ASP A 216 5.10 -14.40 -24.04
CA ASP A 216 5.86 -15.57 -23.59
C ASP A 216 6.70 -15.30 -22.34
N VAL A 217 6.58 -14.12 -21.72
CA VAL A 217 7.33 -13.78 -20.51
C VAL A 217 7.13 -14.83 -19.40
N LYS A 218 8.24 -15.30 -18.81
CA LYS A 218 8.25 -16.33 -17.77
C LYS A 218 8.37 -15.72 -16.38
N LEU A 219 7.81 -16.39 -15.37
CA LEU A 219 8.01 -16.02 -13.96
C LEU A 219 9.29 -16.69 -13.43
N PRO A 220 10.29 -15.95 -12.92
CA PRO A 220 11.47 -16.54 -12.30
C PRO A 220 11.15 -17.39 -11.06
N PRO A 221 12.00 -18.37 -10.69
CA PRO A 221 11.76 -19.30 -9.59
C PRO A 221 11.47 -18.66 -8.22
N GLN A 222 11.91 -17.41 -8.01
CA GLN A 222 11.61 -16.62 -6.81
C GLN A 222 10.11 -16.51 -6.50
N PHE A 223 9.24 -16.59 -7.51
CA PHE A 223 7.79 -16.48 -7.33
C PHE A 223 7.10 -17.78 -6.91
N GLN A 224 7.82 -18.92 -6.84
CA GLN A 224 7.26 -20.20 -6.36
C GLN A 224 6.85 -20.12 -4.87
N THR A 225 7.61 -19.38 -4.07
CA THR A 225 7.33 -19.12 -2.64
C THR A 225 6.94 -17.66 -2.47
N TYR A 226 5.82 -17.38 -1.79
CA TYR A 226 5.42 -16.01 -1.51
C TYR A 226 6.19 -15.39 -0.34
N GLU A 227 6.99 -14.37 -0.63
CA GLU A 227 7.68 -13.54 0.36
C GLU A 227 7.05 -12.14 0.42
N ARG A 228 6.42 -11.76 1.54
CA ARG A 228 6.01 -10.36 1.76
C ARG A 228 7.24 -9.54 2.14
N LYS A 229 7.57 -8.54 1.33
CA LYS A 229 8.63 -7.55 1.59
C LYS A 229 8.02 -6.19 1.90
N GLN A 230 8.81 -5.31 2.52
CA GLN A 230 8.45 -3.92 2.70
C GLN A 230 9.09 -3.11 1.55
N GLY A 231 8.28 -2.70 0.57
CA GLY A 231 8.76 -1.99 -0.62
C GLY A 231 9.09 -0.51 -0.40
N TYR A 232 9.02 0.00 0.83
CA TYR A 232 9.13 1.42 1.15
C TYR A 232 10.05 1.74 2.34
N ILE A 233 10.53 2.99 2.36
CA ILE A 233 11.26 3.64 3.43
C ILE A 233 10.38 4.78 3.97
N GLU A 234 10.17 4.81 5.27
CA GLU A 234 9.55 5.95 5.98
C GLU A 234 10.64 6.96 6.38
N HIS A 235 10.42 8.23 6.09
CA HIS A 235 11.30 9.35 6.40
C HIS A 235 10.60 10.29 7.38
N LYS A 236 11.18 10.43 8.58
CA LYS A 236 10.68 11.29 9.66
C LYS A 236 11.51 12.57 9.75
N SER A 237 10.86 13.73 9.76
CA SER A 237 11.54 15.03 9.93
C SER A 237 12.30 15.11 11.27
N LYS A 238 13.29 16.00 11.39
CA LYS A 238 13.89 16.34 12.71
C LYS A 238 13.17 17.47 13.42
N GLU A 239 12.51 18.33 12.64
CA GLU A 239 11.71 19.44 13.14
C GLU A 239 10.32 18.93 13.51
N ILE A 240 9.89 19.23 14.74
CA ILE A 240 8.54 18.97 15.24
C ILE A 240 7.70 20.22 14.94
N LEU A 241 6.44 20.02 14.51
CA LEU A 241 5.47 21.11 14.38
C LEU A 241 5.40 21.93 15.66
N ASN A 242 5.65 23.23 15.53
CA ASN A 242 5.46 24.17 16.63
C ASN A 242 4.00 24.09 17.13
N THR A 243 3.79 24.06 18.44
CA THR A 243 2.47 23.89 19.08
C THR A 243 1.45 24.92 18.60
N THR A 244 1.86 26.14 18.24
CA THR A 244 0.96 27.17 17.70
C THR A 244 0.41 26.82 16.30
N VAL A 245 1.06 25.92 15.56
CA VAL A 245 0.58 25.38 14.27
C VAL A 245 -0.34 24.19 14.50
N LEU A 246 0.02 23.27 15.42
CA LEU A 246 -0.87 22.18 15.87
C LEU A 246 -2.21 22.73 16.41
N GLU A 247 -2.18 23.80 17.20
CA GLU A 247 -3.39 24.51 17.64
C GLU A 247 -4.22 25.07 16.48
N ARG A 248 -3.58 25.59 15.42
CA ARG A 248 -4.27 26.13 14.24
C ARG A 248 -4.89 25.01 13.40
N MET A 249 -4.19 23.88 13.26
CA MET A 249 -4.73 22.67 12.61
C MET A 249 -5.93 22.11 13.39
N ALA A 250 -5.82 21.98 14.70
CA ALA A 250 -6.93 21.57 15.57
C ALA A 250 -8.13 22.52 15.46
N LYS A 251 -7.91 23.86 15.46
CA LYS A 251 -8.97 24.87 15.26
C LYS A 251 -9.59 24.82 13.86
N LYS A 252 -8.80 24.61 12.80
CA LYS A 252 -9.25 24.41 11.39
C LYS A 252 -10.15 23.17 11.29
N GLN A 253 -9.78 22.07 11.95
CA GLN A 253 -10.54 20.82 11.95
C GLN A 253 -11.80 20.88 12.84
N GLN A 254 -11.76 21.62 13.96
CA GLN A 254 -12.95 21.95 14.75
C GLN A 254 -13.96 22.78 13.95
N ALA A 255 -13.51 23.79 13.20
CA ALA A 255 -14.37 24.60 12.34
C ALA A 255 -15.06 23.76 11.25
N ALA A 256 -14.31 22.94 10.51
CA ALA A 256 -14.85 22.01 9.51
C ALA A 256 -15.80 20.94 10.10
N THR A 257 -15.68 20.65 11.40
CA THR A 257 -16.61 19.77 12.13
C THR A 257 -17.89 20.51 12.51
N ALA A 258 -17.80 21.79 12.89
CA ALA A 258 -18.94 22.62 13.28
C ALA A 258 -19.86 22.96 12.08
N GLU A 259 -19.28 23.23 10.90
CA GLU A 259 -20.03 23.49 9.66
C GLU A 259 -20.87 22.28 9.20
N ASN A 260 -20.51 21.07 9.64
CA ASN A 260 -21.25 19.83 9.39
C ASN A 260 -22.15 19.38 10.58
N SER A 261 -22.49 20.28 11.51
CA SER A 261 -23.35 19.97 12.66
C SER A 261 -24.35 21.08 13.00
N THR A 262 -25.61 20.91 12.58
CA THR A 262 -26.69 21.86 12.85
C THR A 262 -27.16 21.81 14.31
N THR A 263 -26.62 22.70 15.15
CA THR A 263 -27.10 23.12 16.49
C THR A 263 -27.11 22.08 17.64
N PRO A 264 -27.18 22.52 18.92
CA PRO A 264 -27.07 23.88 19.45
C PRO A 264 -25.84 24.11 20.37
N SER A 265 -25.65 25.37 20.78
CA SER A 265 -24.60 25.83 21.70
C SER A 265 -24.71 25.21 23.11
N ALA A 266 -23.57 25.13 23.81
CA ALA A 266 -23.47 24.94 25.25
C ALA A 266 -22.55 26.01 25.86
N GLU A 267 -22.81 26.44 27.09
CA GLU A 267 -22.23 27.66 27.68
C GLU A 267 -20.75 27.51 28.13
N PRO A 268 -19.97 28.61 28.14
CA PRO A 268 -18.54 28.58 28.48
C PRO A 268 -18.31 28.47 30.00
N GLY A 269 -17.87 27.30 30.48
CA GLY A 269 -17.90 27.01 31.92
C GLY A 269 -16.92 25.98 32.52
N ALA A 270 -15.74 25.72 31.94
CA ALA A 270 -14.66 25.02 32.66
C ALA A 270 -13.28 25.20 31.98
N THR A 271 -12.32 25.87 32.64
CA THR A 271 -10.91 25.89 32.20
C THR A 271 -10.14 24.70 32.78
N THR A 272 -10.45 23.50 32.30
CA THR A 272 -9.58 22.34 32.50
C THR A 272 -8.40 22.45 31.52
N THR A 273 -7.17 22.31 31.99
CA THR A 273 -5.98 22.24 31.12
C THR A 273 -5.89 20.85 30.49
N GLU A 274 -6.71 20.61 29.48
CA GLU A 274 -6.73 19.36 28.70
C GLU A 274 -5.42 19.21 27.92
N THR A 275 -4.78 18.04 27.99
CA THR A 275 -3.52 17.82 27.28
C THR A 275 -3.76 17.50 25.81
N LEU A 276 -2.73 17.67 24.97
CA LEU A 276 -2.76 17.28 23.55
C LEU A 276 -3.19 15.80 23.38
N LYS A 277 -2.79 14.93 24.31
CA LYS A 277 -3.21 13.52 24.36
C LYS A 277 -4.72 13.37 24.57
N ASP A 278 -5.33 14.17 25.44
CA ASP A 278 -6.77 14.11 25.74
C ASP A 278 -7.62 14.68 24.60
N VAL A 279 -7.09 15.65 23.87
CA VAL A 279 -7.69 16.17 22.61
C VAL A 279 -7.65 15.09 21.53
N TRP A 280 -6.47 14.51 21.25
CA TRP A 280 -6.34 13.41 20.28
C TRP A 280 -7.18 12.20 20.65
N HIS A 281 -7.22 11.81 21.92
CA HIS A 281 -8.01 10.65 22.35
C HIS A 281 -9.51 10.87 22.14
N ARG A 282 -10.03 12.09 22.39
CA ARG A 282 -11.44 12.41 22.08
C ARG A 282 -11.71 12.57 20.59
N ALA A 283 -10.79 13.12 19.80
CA ALA A 283 -10.92 13.17 18.34
C ALA A 283 -10.97 11.76 17.74
N LEU A 284 -10.08 10.86 18.19
CA LEU A 284 -10.06 9.44 17.85
C LEU A 284 -11.37 8.75 18.26
N LEU A 285 -11.85 8.97 19.49
CA LEU A 285 -13.13 8.43 19.95
C LEU A 285 -14.32 8.95 19.13
N GLN A 286 -14.34 10.22 18.72
CA GLN A 286 -15.40 10.74 17.84
C GLN A 286 -15.32 10.19 16.41
N MET A 287 -14.13 10.00 15.86
CA MET A 287 -13.95 9.37 14.54
C MET A 287 -14.40 7.90 14.57
N MET A 288 -14.05 7.14 15.62
CA MET A 288 -14.57 5.79 15.82
C MET A 288 -16.10 5.78 15.99
N ARG A 289 -16.69 6.78 16.68
CA ARG A 289 -18.15 6.91 16.84
C ARG A 289 -18.89 7.42 15.58
N LYS A 290 -18.17 7.82 14.52
CA LYS A 290 -18.70 8.20 13.21
C LYS A 290 -18.33 7.20 12.09
N GLY A 291 -17.74 6.04 12.42
CA GLY A 291 -17.52 4.91 11.52
C GLY A 291 -16.42 5.07 10.45
N GLY A 292 -15.97 6.28 10.15
CA GLY A 292 -15.16 6.57 8.95
C GLY A 292 -13.72 6.05 8.90
N TRP A 293 -13.18 5.43 9.97
CA TRP A 293 -11.74 5.13 10.10
C TRP A 293 -11.43 3.73 10.68
N GLN A 294 -12.36 2.77 10.57
CA GLN A 294 -12.22 1.45 11.20
C GLN A 294 -11.54 0.36 10.35
N SER A 295 -11.56 0.42 9.01
CA SER A 295 -11.12 -0.71 8.17
C SER A 295 -9.59 -0.89 8.09
N SER A 296 -8.84 0.18 7.80
CA SER A 296 -7.39 0.10 7.57
C SER A 296 -6.57 -0.08 8.86
N LEU A 297 -6.91 0.63 9.95
CA LEU A 297 -6.15 0.57 11.21
C LEU A 297 -6.59 -0.53 12.20
N ALA A 298 -7.82 -1.05 12.13
CA ALA A 298 -8.20 -2.15 13.02
C ALA A 298 -7.39 -3.43 12.71
N THR A 299 -7.20 -3.72 11.41
CA THR A 299 -6.34 -4.81 10.93
C THR A 299 -4.87 -4.60 11.31
N PHE A 300 -4.42 -3.35 11.40
CA PHE A 300 -3.06 -2.99 11.79
C PHE A 300 -2.77 -3.21 13.29
N LEU A 301 -3.79 -3.07 14.15
CA LEU A 301 -3.64 -3.27 15.61
C LEU A 301 -4.10 -4.66 16.11
N SER A 302 -4.90 -5.40 15.34
CA SER A 302 -5.28 -6.78 15.72
C SER A 302 -4.14 -7.79 15.56
N GLY A 303 -3.11 -7.50 14.75
CA GLY A 303 -1.97 -8.39 14.48
C GLY A 303 -0.98 -8.59 15.63
N ASN A 304 -1.24 -8.06 16.84
CA ASN A 304 -0.32 -8.13 17.98
C ASN A 304 -1.00 -8.49 19.32
N ARG A 305 -2.03 -9.34 19.29
CA ARG A 305 -2.51 -10.08 20.48
C ARG A 305 -2.89 -11.51 20.11
N ASN A 306 -2.62 -12.42 21.05
CA ASN A 306 -2.75 -13.88 20.97
C ASN A 306 -1.67 -14.52 20.04
N GLY A 307 -0.75 -15.36 20.54
CA GLY A 307 -0.60 -15.87 21.92
C GLY A 307 -1.57 -16.99 22.25
#